data_AF-A0A3D2IFW0-F1
#
_entry.id   AF-A0A3D2IFW0-F1
#
_cell.length_a   1.000
_cell.length_b   1.000
_cell.length_c   1.000
_cell.angle_alpha   90.00
_cell.angle_beta   90.00
_cell.angle_gamma   90.00
#
_symmetry.space_group_name_H-M   'P 1'
#
loop_
_entity.id
_entity.type
_entity.pdbx_description
1 polymer ?
#
loop_
_entity_poly.entity_id
_entity_poly.type
_entity_poly.pdbx_seq_one_letter_code
_entity_poly.pdbx_strand_id
1 'polypeptide(L)'
;MNIIILFLSAFLSFSTATNPGTNVATEITVEANDRMQFDTKEISVKAGEKITLTLKHVGKLPKQAMGHNWVLLKEGVVVKDFAMEAMKAKDNDYLP
;
A
#
# COMPACT_ATOMS: atom_id res chain seq x y z
N MET A 1 34.64 7.54 -36.82
CA MET A 1 35.56 6.78 -35.95
C MET A 1 34.86 5.48 -35.63
N ASN A 2 35.17 4.43 -36.39
CA ASN A 2 34.52 3.11 -36.27
C ASN A 2 35.39 2.24 -35.37
N ILE A 3 34.78 1.54 -34.42
CA ILE A 3 35.33 0.28 -33.89
C ILE A 3 34.22 -0.77 -33.91
N ILE A 4 34.47 -1.78 -34.74
CA ILE A 4 33.77 -3.06 -34.84
C ILE A 4 34.49 -3.99 -33.87
N ILE A 5 33.77 -4.66 -32.96
CA ILE A 5 34.28 -5.82 -32.24
C ILE A 5 33.37 -7.00 -32.58
N LEU A 6 33.89 -7.87 -33.45
CA LEU A 6 33.39 -9.22 -33.73
C LEU A 6 33.73 -10.13 -32.54
N PHE A 7 32.74 -10.64 -31.82
CA PHE A 7 32.90 -11.89 -31.06
C PHE A 7 31.62 -12.75 -31.13
N LEU A 8 31.83 -13.92 -31.70
CA LEU A 8 30.97 -15.10 -31.79
C LEU A 8 30.64 -15.64 -30.40
N SER A 9 29.37 -15.70 -29.99
CA SER A 9 28.91 -16.67 -28.97
C SER A 9 27.38 -16.82 -28.93
N ALA A 10 26.96 -18.08 -28.97
CA ALA A 10 25.66 -18.70 -28.73
C ALA A 10 24.44 -17.81 -28.36
N PHE A 11 23.41 -17.86 -29.20
CA PHE A 11 22.03 -17.55 -28.82
C PHE A 11 21.55 -18.59 -27.78
N LEU A 12 21.63 -18.25 -26.50
CA LEU A 12 20.86 -18.92 -25.45
C LEU A 12 19.42 -18.39 -25.52
N SER A 13 18.51 -19.24 -25.99
CA SER A 13 17.07 -18.97 -25.90
C SER A 13 16.67 -18.92 -24.43
N PHE A 14 16.39 -17.73 -23.91
CA PHE A 14 15.71 -17.58 -22.63
C PHE A 14 14.26 -18.03 -22.80
N SER A 15 13.95 -19.21 -22.25
CA SER A 15 12.58 -19.67 -22.07
C SER A 15 11.93 -18.78 -21.00
N THR A 16 10.87 -18.07 -21.36
CA THR A 16 10.01 -17.38 -20.38
C THR A 16 9.25 -18.46 -19.60
N ALA A 17 9.82 -18.87 -18.46
CA ALA A 17 9.06 -19.62 -17.46
C ALA A 17 7.99 -18.68 -16.89
N THR A 18 6.80 -18.69 -17.47
CA THR A 18 5.58 -18.23 -16.82
C THR A 18 5.29 -19.18 -15.67
N ASN A 19 5.82 -18.87 -14.49
CA ASN A 19 5.42 -19.54 -13.26
C ASN A 19 3.93 -19.28 -13.02
N PRO A 20 3.08 -20.32 -12.96
CA PRO A 20 1.68 -20.15 -12.65
C PRO A 20 1.53 -19.92 -11.15
N GLY A 21 0.98 -18.76 -10.79
CA GLY A 21 0.11 -18.65 -9.62
C GLY A 21 0.74 -18.61 -8.23
N THR A 22 1.86 -17.93 -8.02
CA THR A 22 2.07 -17.28 -6.71
C THR A 22 1.29 -15.98 -6.72
N ASN A 23 0.10 -15.98 -6.13
CA ASN A 23 -0.59 -14.76 -5.73
C ASN A 23 0.25 -14.15 -4.59
N VAL A 24 1.40 -13.58 -4.96
CA VAL A 24 2.26 -12.82 -4.05
C VAL A 24 1.40 -11.67 -3.62
N ALA A 25 0.91 -11.72 -2.38
CA ALA A 25 0.17 -10.59 -1.85
C ALA A 25 1.17 -9.43 -1.77
N THR A 26 0.87 -8.31 -2.42
CA THR A 26 1.68 -7.11 -2.22
C THR A 26 1.44 -6.65 -0.78
N GLU A 27 2.48 -6.77 0.04
CA GLU A 27 2.46 -6.32 1.43
C GLU A 27 2.80 -4.84 1.49
N ILE A 28 1.90 -4.06 2.08
CA ILE A 28 2.04 -2.60 2.21
C ILE A 28 2.01 -2.29 3.69
N THR A 29 3.12 -1.81 4.23
CA THR A 29 3.17 -1.34 5.62
C THR A 29 3.06 0.18 5.60
N VAL A 30 2.11 0.71 6.37
CA VAL A 30 1.91 2.14 6.59
C VAL A 30 2.22 2.42 8.05
N GLU A 31 3.11 3.36 8.32
CA GLU A 31 3.44 3.78 9.68
C GLU A 31 2.70 5.06 10.05
N ALA A 32 2.11 5.09 11.25
CA ALA A 32 1.42 6.25 11.78
C ALA A 32 2.03 6.70 13.11
N ASN A 33 2.22 8.01 13.29
CA ASN A 33 2.90 8.56 14.46
C ASN A 33 1.98 9.42 15.36
N ASP A 34 2.48 9.79 16.54
CA ASP A 34 1.78 10.65 17.51
C ASP A 34 1.52 12.09 17.01
N ARG A 35 1.97 12.44 15.80
CA ARG A 35 1.78 13.76 15.20
C ARG A 35 0.64 13.79 14.18
N MET A 36 -0.24 12.80 14.18
CA MET A 36 -1.34 12.64 13.20
C MET A 36 -0.84 12.52 11.75
N GLN A 37 0.30 11.87 11.54
CA GLN A 37 0.88 11.72 10.20
C GLN A 37 1.10 10.26 9.86
N PHE A 38 0.73 9.90 8.63
CA PHE A 38 1.21 8.70 7.95
C PHE A 38 2.54 8.98 7.27
N ASP A 39 3.40 7.96 7.19
CA ASP A 39 4.68 8.00 6.48
C ASP A 39 4.52 8.05 4.96
N THR A 40 3.52 7.33 4.44
CA THR A 40 3.17 7.34 3.02
C THR A 40 2.00 8.27 2.70
N LYS A 41 2.08 8.92 1.53
CA LYS A 41 1.02 9.77 0.98
C LYS A 41 0.26 9.11 -0.16
N GLU A 42 0.85 8.11 -0.80
CA GLU A 42 0.32 7.45 -1.98
C GLU A 42 0.66 5.96 -1.94
N ILE A 43 -0.32 5.13 -2.29
CA ILE A 43 -0.16 3.68 -2.35
C ILE A 43 -0.56 3.26 -3.77
N SER A 44 0.44 2.86 -4.55
CA SER A 44 0.25 2.43 -5.94
C SER A 44 0.35 0.91 -6.04
N VAL A 45 -0.73 0.29 -6.51
CA VAL A 45 -0.88 -1.17 -6.57
C VAL A 45 -1.35 -1.58 -7.96
N LYS A 46 -1.01 -2.80 -8.38
CA LYS A 46 -1.45 -3.34 -9.66
C LYS A 46 -2.88 -3.85 -9.55
N ALA A 47 -3.69 -3.58 -10.58
CA ALA A 47 -5.05 -4.08 -10.65
C ALA A 47 -5.05 -5.62 -10.69
N GLY A 48 -5.95 -6.23 -9.91
CA GLY A 48 -6.11 -7.69 -9.82
C GLY A 48 -5.16 -8.38 -8.83
N GLU A 49 -4.28 -7.64 -8.16
CA GLU A 49 -3.38 -8.18 -7.14
C GLU A 49 -4.05 -8.19 -5.77
N LYS A 50 -3.81 -9.25 -4.98
CA LYS A 50 -4.22 -9.28 -3.57
C LYS A 50 -3.24 -8.43 -2.77
N ILE A 51 -3.75 -7.54 -1.93
CA ILE A 51 -2.93 -6.65 -1.12
C ILE A 51 -3.17 -6.95 0.35
N THR A 52 -2.11 -6.99 1.13
CA THR A 52 -2.16 -7.02 2.59
C THR A 52 -1.64 -5.69 3.11
N LEU A 53 -2.52 -4.87 3.69
CA LEU A 53 -2.13 -3.60 4.29
C LEU A 53 -1.97 -3.75 5.82
N THR A 54 -0.79 -3.42 6.31
CA THR A 54 -0.45 -3.42 7.74
C THR A 54 -0.28 -1.98 8.20
N LEU A 55 -1.19 -1.51 9.03
CA LEU A 55 -1.04 -0.23 9.71
C LEU A 55 -0.26 -0.43 11.02
N LYS A 56 0.89 0.23 11.15
CA LYS A 56 1.75 0.16 12.33
C LYS A 56 1.81 1.52 13.02
N HIS A 57 1.36 1.59 14.25
CA HIS A 57 1.54 2.79 15.06
C HIS A 57 2.95 2.81 15.67
N VAL A 58 3.77 3.79 15.32
CA VAL A 58 5.14 3.98 15.84
C VAL A 58 5.21 5.00 16.99
N GLY A 59 4.06 5.55 17.36
CA GLY A 59 3.91 6.43 18.51
C GLY A 59 4.02 5.71 19.85
N LYS A 60 4.15 6.50 20.91
CA LYS A 60 4.18 6.04 22.31
C LYS A 60 2.86 6.29 23.03
N LEU A 61 1.95 7.05 22.41
CA LEU A 61 0.68 7.41 23.03
C LEU A 61 -0.35 6.28 22.85
N PRO A 62 -1.30 6.14 23.80
CA PRO A 62 -2.31 5.10 23.73
C PRO A 62 -3.32 5.36 22.59
N LYS A 63 -3.94 4.28 22.08
CA LYS A 63 -4.98 4.31 21.02
C LYS A 63 -6.10 5.31 21.33
N GLN A 64 -6.46 5.46 22.60
CA GLN A 64 -7.52 6.37 23.04
C GLN A 64 -7.16 7.85 22.84
N ALA A 65 -5.87 8.19 22.82
CA ALA A 65 -5.40 9.56 22.63
C ALA A 65 -4.98 9.82 21.17
N MET A 66 -4.26 8.89 20.55
CA MET A 66 -3.65 9.06 19.22
C MET A 66 -3.77 7.79 18.34
N GLY A 67 -4.90 7.11 18.43
CA GLY A 67 -5.22 5.97 17.57
C GLY A 67 -5.38 6.41 16.11
N HIS A 68 -4.84 5.60 15.21
CA HIS A 68 -5.01 5.81 13.77
C HIS A 68 -5.77 4.63 13.20
N ASN A 69 -6.70 4.93 12.30
CA ASN A 69 -7.36 3.95 11.48
C ASN A 69 -6.97 4.18 10.02
N TRP A 70 -7.06 3.12 9.23
CA TRP A 70 -6.93 3.20 7.79
C TRP A 70 -8.24 2.74 7.17
N VAL A 71 -8.80 3.57 6.29
CA VAL A 71 -10.08 3.29 5.61
C VAL A 71 -9.90 3.51 4.12
N LEU A 72 -10.33 2.54 3.32
CA LEU A 72 -10.39 2.64 1.87
C LEU A 72 -11.80 3.10 1.46
N LEU A 73 -11.88 4.29 0.86
CA LEU A 73 -13.14 4.81 0.32
C LEU A 73 -13.20 4.60 -1.19
N LYS A 74 -14.41 4.41 -1.70
CA LYS A 74 -14.64 4.40 -3.15
C LYS A 74 -14.43 5.81 -3.71
N GLU A 75 -13.99 5.85 -4.97
CA GLU A 75 -13.94 7.09 -5.72
C GLU A 75 -15.33 7.75 -5.78
N GLY A 76 -15.37 9.07 -5.56
CA GLY A 76 -16.62 9.85 -5.48
C GLY A 76 -17.22 10.00 -4.09
N VAL A 77 -16.71 9.30 -3.06
CA VAL A 77 -17.12 9.55 -1.67
C VAL A 77 -16.53 10.87 -1.19
N VAL A 78 -17.38 11.75 -0.65
CA VAL A 78 -16.96 13.02 -0.04
C VAL A 78 -16.28 12.72 1.30
N VAL A 79 -14.95 12.82 1.33
CA VAL A 79 -14.13 12.50 2.52
C VAL A 79 -14.60 13.28 3.76
N LYS A 80 -15.02 14.53 3.59
CA LYS A 80 -15.53 15.36 4.69
C LYS A 80 -16.78 14.76 5.34
N ASP A 81 -17.71 14.26 4.55
CA ASP A 81 -18.97 13.70 5.05
C ASP A 81 -18.72 12.39 5.78
N PHE A 82 -17.85 11.53 5.21
CA PHE A 82 -17.39 10.32 5.88
C PHE A 82 -16.70 10.66 7.22
N ALA A 83 -15.80 11.65 7.24
CA ALA A 83 -15.11 12.06 8.47
C ALA A 83 -16.08 12.59 9.54
N MET A 84 -17.13 13.33 9.14
CA MET A 84 -18.16 13.81 10.07
C MET A 84 -18.97 12.69 10.71
N GLU A 85 -19.31 11.64 9.95
CA GLU A 85 -19.99 10.46 10.49
C GLU A 85 -19.05 9.59 11.33
N ALA A 86 -17.81 9.38 10.87
CA ALA A 86 -16.78 8.67 11.62
C ALA A 86 -16.55 9.25 13.02
N MET A 87 -16.53 10.59 13.16
CA MET A 87 -16.41 11.25 14.47
C MET A 87 -17.52 10.91 15.46
N LYS A 88 -18.73 10.58 14.97
CA LYS A 88 -19.87 10.19 15.80
C LYS A 88 -19.81 8.71 16.18
N ALA A 89 -19.17 7.88 15.35
CA ALA A 89 -19.06 6.44 15.53
C ALA A 89 -17.95 6.01 16.50
N LYS A 90 -17.75 6.75 17.60
CA LYS A 90 -16.68 6.46 18.59
C LYS A 90 -16.78 5.05 19.15
N ASP A 91 -18.00 4.57 19.38
CA ASP A 91 -18.25 3.24 19.94
C ASP A 91 -18.00 2.11 18.91
N ASN A 92 -17.85 2.45 17.63
CA ASN A 92 -17.51 1.54 16.54
C ASN A 92 -16.13 1.86 15.96
N ASP A 93 -15.17 2.24 16.81
CA ASP A 93 -13.79 2.57 16.42
C ASP A 93 -13.71 3.66 15.33
N TYR A 94 -14.63 4.64 15.32
CA TYR A 94 -14.70 5.70 14.30
C TYR A 94 -14.95 5.19 12.87
N LEU A 95 -15.62 4.06 12.74
CA LEU A 95 -16.08 3.52 11.45
C LEU A 95 -17.62 3.63 11.42
N PRO A 96 -18.20 4.49 10.55
CA PRO A 96 -19.65 4.58 10.40
C PRO A 96 -20.22 3.40 9.63
#